data_AF-A0A1T1CZS7-F1
#
_entry.id   AF-A0A1T1CZS7-F1
#
_cell.length_a   1.000
_cell.length_b   1.000
_cell.length_c   1.000
_cell.angle_alpha   90.00
_cell.angle_beta   90.00
_cell.angle_gamma   90.00
#
_symmetry.space_group_name_H-M   'P 1'
#
loop_
_entity.id
_entity.type
_entity.pdbx_description
1 polymer ?
#
loop_
_entity_poly.entity_id
_entity_poly.type
_entity_poly.pdbx_seq_one_letter_code
_entity_poly.pdbx_strand_id
1 'polypeptide(L)'
;MIKDWKQHMNSPTPYRDLTQRLQLLIRKHPILMKTTLSNIFTMRLIGNKTHGDLAEIAISEFINQYMYDFRSIHVGKDLYRAKSKEEDIKIINEITEVEFPVSLKAYVHGPLQLSTDKKSSMFLFLQNEENIETEIVNQEKIENILNNQSFSDFGDMNVLSLVYEEKSKLCNIMIFDYMRAQGSIKRIVREEPGHQGSGRRRKHPVYKFYGINNDYICEVRYGDAAANALQRGLWTHTKNASKFFNSITDGWIEYSDNLDLVKLFSHALVSSRIGHIAAFKEVEKDIVQMKQQAGIL
;
A
#
# COMPACT_ATOMS: atom_id res chain seq x y z
N MET A 1 -4.73 -29.16 22.33
CA MET A 1 -5.61 -27.99 22.08
C MET A 1 -5.30 -27.45 20.69
N ILE A 2 -5.93 -28.00 19.65
CA ILE A 2 -5.77 -27.58 18.25
C ILE A 2 -7.19 -27.58 17.66
N LYS A 3 -8.00 -26.56 17.96
CA LYS A 3 -9.35 -26.44 17.37
C LYS A 3 -9.83 -25.01 17.04
N ASP A 4 -9.11 -23.94 17.39
CA ASP A 4 -9.67 -22.58 17.26
C ASP A 4 -9.27 -21.79 16.00
N TRP A 5 -8.38 -22.28 15.14
CA TRP A 5 -7.93 -21.49 13.98
C TRP A 5 -8.90 -21.51 12.80
N LYS A 6 -9.81 -22.51 12.73
CA LYS A 6 -10.77 -22.64 11.62
C LYS A 6 -12.05 -21.83 11.82
N GLN A 7 -12.34 -21.35 13.04
CA GLN A 7 -13.58 -20.62 13.31
C GLN A 7 -13.51 -19.12 13.00
N HIS A 8 -12.30 -18.56 12.82
CA HIS A 8 -12.10 -17.17 12.36
C HIS A 8 -12.05 -17.00 10.83
N MET A 9 -12.29 -18.07 10.05
CA MET A 9 -12.18 -18.02 8.58
C MET A 9 -13.38 -17.42 7.84
N ASN A 10 -14.50 -17.12 8.51
CA ASN A 10 -15.73 -16.68 7.82
C ASN A 10 -16.04 -15.18 7.91
N SER A 11 -15.34 -14.42 8.77
CA SER A 11 -15.47 -12.97 8.83
C SER A 11 -14.25 -12.33 8.16
N PRO A 12 -14.43 -11.40 7.20
CA PRO A 12 -13.31 -10.65 6.64
C PRO A 12 -12.56 -9.95 7.78
N THR A 13 -11.23 -9.86 7.68
CA THR A 13 -10.47 -8.96 8.56
C THR A 13 -11.02 -7.53 8.40
N PRO A 14 -10.92 -6.65 9.42
CA PRO A 14 -11.43 -5.27 9.33
C PRO A 14 -10.95 -4.53 8.07
N TYR A 15 -9.69 -4.76 7.68
CA TYR A 15 -9.13 -4.22 6.44
C TYR A 15 -9.73 -4.82 5.16
N ARG A 16 -10.04 -6.12 5.17
CA ARG A 16 -10.71 -6.77 4.04
C ARG A 16 -12.16 -6.28 3.90
N ASP A 17 -12.86 -6.06 5.00
CA ASP A 17 -14.21 -5.46 4.95
C ASP A 17 -14.15 -4.05 4.37
N LEU A 18 -13.25 -3.17 4.88
CA LEU A 18 -13.02 -1.84 4.31
C LEU A 18 -12.76 -1.89 2.80
N THR A 19 -11.83 -2.73 2.34
CA THR A 19 -11.43 -2.79 0.92
C THR A 19 -12.55 -3.33 0.03
N GLN A 20 -13.38 -4.27 0.53
CA GLN A 20 -14.58 -4.75 -0.17
C GLN A 20 -15.66 -3.66 -0.27
N ARG A 21 -15.88 -2.90 0.80
CA ARG A 21 -16.83 -1.77 0.82
C ARG A 21 -16.37 -0.64 -0.09
N LEU A 22 -15.07 -0.32 -0.05
CA LEU A 22 -14.45 0.66 -0.94
C LEU A 22 -14.57 0.25 -2.41
N GLN A 23 -14.26 -1.01 -2.75
CA GLN A 23 -14.43 -1.52 -4.12
C GLN A 23 -15.89 -1.41 -4.58
N LEU A 24 -16.84 -1.77 -3.71
CA LEU A 24 -18.26 -1.64 -4.03
C LEU A 24 -18.68 -0.19 -4.30
N LEU A 25 -18.22 0.75 -3.47
CA LEU A 25 -18.47 2.18 -3.62
C LEU A 25 -17.89 2.69 -4.96
N ILE A 26 -16.63 2.36 -5.26
CA ILE A 26 -15.97 2.77 -6.51
C ILE A 26 -16.72 2.20 -7.72
N ARG A 27 -17.11 0.92 -7.68
CA ARG A 27 -17.85 0.29 -8.78
C ARG A 27 -19.20 0.96 -9.04
N LYS A 28 -19.90 1.39 -7.98
CA LYS A 28 -21.19 2.09 -8.11
C LYS A 28 -21.04 3.54 -8.54
N HIS A 29 -19.98 4.22 -8.08
CA HIS A 29 -19.76 5.65 -8.28
C HIS A 29 -18.33 5.93 -8.78
N PRO A 30 -17.94 5.43 -9.96
CA PRO A 30 -16.54 5.44 -10.41
C PRO A 30 -15.98 6.85 -10.58
N ILE A 31 -16.85 7.84 -10.86
CA ILE A 31 -16.46 9.23 -11.03
C ILE A 31 -15.86 9.83 -9.76
N LEU A 32 -16.34 9.46 -8.57
CA LEU A 32 -15.84 10.01 -7.30
C LEU A 32 -14.37 9.66 -7.11
N MET A 33 -14.04 8.37 -7.26
CA MET A 33 -12.67 7.90 -7.13
C MET A 33 -11.79 8.37 -8.28
N LYS A 34 -12.29 8.40 -9.52
CA LYS A 34 -11.55 8.94 -10.67
C LYS A 34 -11.14 10.40 -10.45
N THR A 35 -12.05 11.23 -9.95
CA THR A 35 -11.77 12.63 -9.61
C THR A 35 -10.71 12.73 -8.50
N THR A 36 -10.86 11.95 -7.43
CA THR A 36 -9.89 11.94 -6.32
C THR A 36 -8.50 11.49 -6.77
N LEU A 37 -8.38 10.38 -7.50
CA LEU A 37 -7.09 9.91 -8.02
C LEU A 37 -6.47 10.88 -9.01
N SER A 38 -7.27 11.51 -9.88
CA SER A 38 -6.79 12.58 -10.79
C SER A 38 -6.18 13.73 -10.01
N ASN A 39 -6.85 14.19 -8.95
CA ASN A 39 -6.33 15.24 -8.09
C ASN A 39 -5.04 14.80 -7.36
N ILE A 40 -4.99 13.60 -6.77
CA ILE A 40 -3.79 13.05 -6.13
C ILE A 40 -2.61 13.03 -7.11
N PHE A 41 -2.83 12.50 -8.31
CA PHE A 41 -1.75 12.31 -9.28
C PHE A 41 -1.32 13.59 -9.98
N THR A 42 -2.20 14.58 -10.08
CA THR A 42 -1.86 15.95 -10.50
C THR A 42 -0.76 16.54 -9.62
N MET A 43 -0.72 16.18 -8.32
CA MET A 43 0.25 16.75 -7.38
C MET A 43 1.71 16.37 -7.68
N ARG A 44 1.94 15.38 -8.55
CA ARG A 44 3.28 15.10 -9.08
C ARG A 44 3.86 16.28 -9.86
N LEU A 45 3.00 17.11 -10.46
CA LEU A 45 3.42 18.35 -11.13
C LEU A 45 4.00 19.38 -10.14
N ILE A 46 3.62 19.30 -8.86
CA ILE A 46 4.18 20.14 -7.79
C ILE A 46 5.47 19.52 -7.25
N GLY A 47 5.51 18.19 -7.08
CA GLY A 47 6.73 17.49 -6.70
C GLY A 47 6.58 15.97 -6.51
N ASN A 48 7.68 15.26 -6.74
CA ASN A 48 7.72 13.78 -6.71
C ASN A 48 7.48 13.16 -5.33
N LYS A 49 7.70 13.87 -4.22
CA LYS A 49 7.39 13.34 -2.88
C LYS A 49 5.98 13.73 -2.41
N THR A 50 5.48 14.84 -2.93
CA THR A 50 4.25 15.50 -2.49
C THR A 50 3.00 14.65 -2.75
N HIS A 51 2.97 13.87 -3.82
CA HIS A 51 1.80 13.05 -4.16
C HIS A 51 1.57 11.88 -3.19
N GLY A 52 2.61 11.37 -2.52
CA GLY A 52 2.47 10.35 -1.47
C GLY A 52 1.79 10.93 -0.23
N ASP A 53 2.36 12.00 0.34
CA ASP A 53 1.80 12.68 1.52
C ASP A 53 0.36 13.20 1.22
N LEU A 54 0.09 13.70 0.00
CA LEU A 54 -1.25 14.15 -0.39
C LEU A 54 -2.22 12.99 -0.68
N ALA A 55 -1.73 11.83 -1.10
CA ALA A 55 -2.58 10.63 -1.19
C ALA A 55 -3.10 10.23 0.20
N GLU A 56 -2.29 10.36 1.25
CA GLU A 56 -2.69 10.09 2.63
C GLU A 56 -3.86 10.96 3.06
N ILE A 57 -3.75 12.27 2.82
CA ILE A 57 -4.80 13.24 3.15
C ILE A 57 -6.06 12.99 2.30
N ALA A 58 -5.90 12.85 1.00
CA ALA A 58 -7.02 12.73 0.08
C ALA A 58 -7.80 11.41 0.23
N ILE A 59 -7.13 10.28 0.48
CA ILE A 59 -7.80 9.00 0.73
C ILE A 59 -8.48 9.02 2.10
N SER A 60 -7.85 9.59 3.13
CA SER A 60 -8.48 9.75 4.44
C SER A 60 -9.78 10.55 4.31
N GLU A 61 -9.73 11.67 3.60
CA GLU A 61 -10.90 12.51 3.39
C GLU A 61 -11.95 11.83 2.50
N PHE A 62 -11.53 11.08 1.48
CA PHE A 62 -12.46 10.30 0.64
C PHE A 62 -13.29 9.32 1.49
N ILE A 63 -12.65 8.62 2.43
CA ILE A 63 -13.34 7.71 3.34
C ILE A 63 -14.36 8.49 4.19
N ASN A 64 -13.94 9.58 4.83
CA ASN A 64 -14.83 10.42 5.66
C ASN A 64 -16.02 10.99 4.89
N GLN A 65 -15.83 11.32 3.61
CA GLN A 65 -16.86 11.92 2.79
C GLN A 65 -17.84 10.89 2.23
N TYR A 66 -17.37 9.70 1.82
CA TYR A 66 -18.14 8.79 0.98
C TYR A 66 -18.41 7.41 1.57
N MET A 67 -17.84 7.05 2.72
CA MET A 67 -18.05 5.77 3.40
C MET A 67 -18.68 5.99 4.78
N TYR A 68 -20.00 5.90 4.89
CA TYR A 68 -20.73 6.20 6.14
C TYR A 68 -20.40 5.27 7.32
N ASP A 69 -19.92 4.06 7.02
CA ASP A 69 -19.58 2.99 7.97
C ASP A 69 -18.11 3.06 8.43
N PHE A 70 -17.33 3.99 7.89
CA PHE A 70 -15.92 4.17 8.25
C PHE A 70 -15.56 5.65 8.44
N ARG A 71 -14.67 5.88 9.39
CA ARG A 71 -13.95 7.15 9.52
C ARG A 71 -12.47 6.91 9.38
N SER A 72 -11.77 7.89 8.84
CA SER A 72 -10.33 7.89 8.68
C SER A 72 -9.71 9.13 9.30
N ILE A 73 -8.59 8.92 9.96
CA ILE A 73 -7.75 9.97 10.54
C ILE A 73 -6.41 9.93 9.83
N HIS A 74 -6.00 11.04 9.21
CA HIS A 74 -4.63 11.21 8.75
C HIS A 74 -3.73 11.38 9.96
N VAL A 75 -2.73 10.52 10.06
CA VAL A 75 -1.91 10.40 11.25
C VAL A 75 -0.68 11.31 11.21
N GLY A 76 -0.11 11.50 10.03
CA GLY A 76 1.03 12.38 9.80
C GLY A 76 2.32 11.97 10.54
N LYS A 77 3.38 12.75 10.34
CA LYS A 77 4.73 12.45 10.86
C LYS A 77 4.96 12.91 12.31
N ASP A 78 4.17 13.88 12.82
CA ASP A 78 4.46 14.58 14.08
C ASP A 78 4.02 13.82 15.36
N LEU A 79 3.08 12.89 15.26
CA LEU A 79 2.64 12.06 16.41
C LEU A 79 3.55 10.82 16.66
N TYR A 80 4.57 10.56 15.83
CA TYR A 80 5.04 9.19 15.55
C TYR A 80 6.51 8.87 15.88
N ARG A 81 7.13 9.54 16.85
CA ARG A 81 8.47 9.12 17.34
C ARG A 81 8.47 7.80 18.14
N ALA A 82 7.31 7.22 18.48
CA ALA A 82 7.19 6.15 19.47
C ALA A 82 6.62 4.79 19.00
N LYS A 83 6.20 4.60 17.74
CA LYS A 83 5.47 3.36 17.33
C LYS A 83 6.29 2.34 16.52
N SER A 84 5.92 1.07 16.70
CA SER A 84 6.55 -0.14 16.15
C SER A 84 6.17 -0.46 14.69
N LYS A 85 5.05 0.07 14.15
CA LYS A 85 4.55 -0.20 12.79
C LYS A 85 4.43 1.10 11.95
N GLU A 86 4.44 0.95 10.62
CA GLU A 86 4.29 2.03 9.62
C GLU A 86 2.79 2.27 9.41
N GLU A 87 2.29 3.44 9.82
CA GLU A 87 0.86 3.77 9.83
C GLU A 87 0.71 5.18 9.25
N ASP A 88 0.09 5.31 8.08
CA ASP A 88 -0.08 6.60 7.40
C ASP A 88 -1.48 7.19 7.69
N ILE A 89 -2.48 6.32 7.77
CA ILE A 89 -3.84 6.64 8.22
C ILE A 89 -4.33 5.62 9.25
N LYS A 90 -5.27 6.02 10.09
CA LYS A 90 -6.01 5.13 10.99
C LYS A 90 -7.47 5.08 10.56
N ILE A 91 -7.99 3.88 10.34
CA ILE A 91 -9.39 3.65 10.02
C ILE A 91 -10.12 3.19 11.28
N ILE A 92 -11.35 3.68 11.43
CA ILE A 92 -12.28 3.32 12.49
C ILE A 92 -13.56 2.86 11.78
N ASN A 93 -13.98 1.63 12.04
CA ASN A 93 -15.29 1.17 11.60
C ASN A 93 -16.36 1.70 12.58
N GLU A 94 -17.25 2.56 12.12
CA GLU A 94 -18.22 3.28 12.97
C GLU A 94 -19.33 2.37 13.53
N ILE A 95 -19.47 1.15 13.00
CA ILE A 95 -20.47 0.17 13.45
C ILE A 95 -19.90 -0.73 14.55
N THR A 96 -18.65 -1.18 14.37
CA THR A 96 -17.99 -2.15 15.25
C THR A 96 -17.00 -1.53 16.22
N GLU A 97 -16.70 -0.24 16.05
CA GLU A 97 -15.69 0.53 16.78
C GLU A 97 -14.25 0.00 16.63
N VAL A 98 -14.03 -0.99 15.74
CA VAL A 98 -12.70 -1.55 15.50
C VAL A 98 -11.83 -0.52 14.79
N GLU A 99 -10.67 -0.25 15.39
CA GLU A 99 -9.64 0.60 14.80
C GLU A 99 -8.52 -0.25 14.20
N PHE A 100 -8.01 0.15 13.03
CA PHE A 100 -6.83 -0.48 12.44
C PHE A 100 -6.01 0.53 11.63
N PRO A 101 -4.67 0.42 11.66
CA PRO A 101 -3.81 1.26 10.84
C PRO A 101 -3.81 0.78 9.38
N VAL A 102 -3.57 1.71 8.47
CA VAL A 102 -3.33 1.43 7.04
C VAL A 102 -2.09 2.20 6.58
N SER A 103 -1.18 1.53 5.89
CA SER A 103 -0.09 2.19 5.17
C SER A 103 -0.51 2.46 3.73
N LEU A 104 -0.38 3.71 3.30
CA LEU A 104 -0.67 4.16 1.96
C LEU A 104 0.60 4.25 1.13
N LYS A 105 0.56 3.70 -0.07
CA LYS A 105 1.73 3.57 -0.92
C LYS A 105 1.43 4.04 -2.33
N ALA A 106 1.84 5.27 -2.66
CA ALA A 106 1.75 5.81 -4.02
C ALA A 106 3.05 5.53 -4.80
N TYR A 107 2.99 4.67 -5.82
CA TYR A 107 4.18 4.24 -6.57
C TYR A 107 3.89 4.00 -8.05
N VAL A 108 4.92 4.16 -8.88
CA VAL A 108 4.89 3.75 -10.28
C VAL A 108 4.67 2.24 -10.37
N HIS A 109 3.92 1.78 -11.38
CA HIS A 109 3.72 0.36 -11.71
C HIS A 109 5.07 -0.37 -11.84
N GLY A 110 5.45 -1.13 -10.81
CA GLY A 110 6.84 -1.53 -10.62
C GLY A 110 7.14 -2.17 -9.25
N PRO A 111 8.38 -2.04 -8.76
CA PRO A 111 8.77 -2.50 -7.43
C PRO A 111 7.98 -1.77 -6.33
N LEU A 112 7.43 -2.54 -5.39
CA LEU A 112 6.66 -2.04 -4.26
C LEU A 112 7.25 -2.58 -2.96
N GLN A 113 7.58 -1.68 -2.04
CA GLN A 113 7.96 -2.07 -0.70
C GLN A 113 6.70 -2.34 0.12
N LEU A 114 6.57 -3.54 0.66
CA LEU A 114 5.45 -3.91 1.53
C LEU A 114 5.77 -3.66 3.00
N SER A 115 7.02 -3.85 3.42
CA SER A 115 7.48 -3.63 4.79
C SER A 115 8.88 -3.02 4.83
N THR A 116 9.14 -2.18 5.81
CA THR A 116 10.47 -1.64 6.10
C THR A 116 11.34 -2.53 6.98
N ASP A 117 10.79 -3.59 7.61
CA ASP A 117 11.48 -4.54 8.51
C ASP A 117 12.63 -3.88 9.30
N LYS A 118 12.29 -2.95 10.19
CA LYS A 118 13.28 -2.05 10.82
C LYS A 118 14.39 -2.78 11.58
N LYS A 119 14.14 -4.02 12.02
CA LYS A 119 15.10 -4.89 12.72
C LYS A 119 15.82 -5.87 11.80
N SER A 120 15.53 -5.83 10.49
CA SER A 120 16.05 -6.76 9.48
C SER A 120 15.75 -8.23 9.80
N SER A 121 14.69 -8.48 10.56
CA SER A 121 14.40 -9.77 11.18
C SER A 121 14.16 -10.87 10.15
N MET A 122 13.47 -10.56 9.05
CA MET A 122 13.25 -11.52 7.95
C MET A 122 14.57 -11.85 7.26
N PHE A 123 15.36 -10.83 6.95
CA PHE A 123 16.62 -11.02 6.25
C PHE A 123 17.62 -11.82 7.09
N LEU A 124 17.81 -11.44 8.36
CA LEU A 124 18.74 -12.12 9.27
C LEU A 124 18.33 -13.57 9.50
N PHE A 125 17.04 -13.86 9.57
CA PHE A 125 16.55 -15.24 9.70
C PHE A 125 16.87 -16.09 8.46
N LEU A 126 16.67 -15.53 7.26
CA LEU A 126 17.03 -16.21 5.99
C LEU A 126 18.54 -16.33 5.78
N GLN A 127 19.32 -15.44 6.40
CA GLN A 127 20.78 -15.48 6.39
C GLN A 127 21.36 -16.41 7.47
N ASN A 128 20.56 -16.96 8.38
CA ASN A 128 21.08 -17.88 9.38
C ASN A 128 21.70 -19.11 8.70
N GLU A 129 22.79 -19.66 9.24
CA GLU A 129 23.59 -20.75 8.65
C GLU A 129 22.77 -22.01 8.35
N GLU A 130 21.70 -22.27 9.12
CA GLU A 130 20.75 -23.37 8.90
C GLU A 130 19.80 -23.14 7.69
N ASN A 131 19.70 -21.90 7.22
CA ASN A 131 18.84 -21.45 6.11
C ASN A 131 19.63 -20.92 4.90
N ILE A 132 20.97 -20.87 4.96
CA ILE A 132 21.84 -20.52 3.83
C ILE A 132 21.87 -21.70 2.84
N GLU A 133 20.79 -21.83 2.09
CA GLU A 133 20.77 -22.58 0.84
C GLU A 133 20.61 -21.59 -0.31
N THR A 134 21.30 -21.85 -1.41
CA THR A 134 21.13 -21.06 -2.65
C THR A 134 19.70 -21.17 -3.16
N GLU A 135 19.06 -22.31 -2.92
CA GLU A 135 17.70 -22.61 -3.33
C GLU A 135 17.02 -23.57 -2.35
N ILE A 136 15.82 -23.21 -1.89
CA ILE A 136 14.99 -24.01 -0.98
C ILE A 136 13.71 -24.39 -1.74
N VAL A 137 13.50 -25.70 -1.96
CA VAL A 137 12.29 -26.27 -2.61
C VAL A 137 11.50 -27.20 -1.70
N ASN A 138 12.09 -27.62 -0.58
CA ASN A 138 11.42 -28.47 0.41
C ASN A 138 10.25 -27.70 1.04
N GLN A 139 9.04 -28.23 0.88
CA GLN A 139 7.82 -27.54 1.31
C GLN A 139 7.72 -27.41 2.84
N GLU A 140 8.14 -28.42 3.59
CA GLU A 140 8.16 -28.36 5.06
C GLU A 140 9.12 -27.26 5.56
N LYS A 141 10.30 -27.14 4.93
CA LYS A 141 11.24 -26.07 5.24
C LYS A 141 10.67 -24.68 4.90
N ILE A 142 10.01 -24.54 3.74
CA ILE A 142 9.34 -23.29 3.34
C ILE A 142 8.24 -22.92 4.33
N GLU A 143 7.39 -23.87 4.72
CA GLU A 143 6.33 -23.66 5.71
C GLU A 143 6.92 -23.23 7.06
N ASN A 144 7.99 -23.87 7.52
CA ASN A 144 8.69 -23.49 8.75
C ASN A 144 9.27 -22.07 8.69
N ILE A 145 9.81 -21.65 7.54
CA ILE A 145 10.28 -20.27 7.33
C ILE A 145 9.12 -19.28 7.43
N LEU A 146 8.02 -19.54 6.70
CA LEU A 146 6.87 -18.63 6.62
C LEU A 146 6.08 -18.55 7.95
N ASN A 147 6.11 -19.60 8.76
CA ASN A 147 5.51 -19.64 10.09
C ASN A 147 6.40 -19.06 11.19
N ASN A 148 7.64 -18.66 10.87
CA ASN A 148 8.53 -18.05 11.85
C ASN A 148 8.06 -16.65 12.27
N GLN A 149 8.28 -16.28 13.53
CA GLN A 149 7.89 -14.96 14.05
C GLN A 149 8.52 -13.80 13.27
N SER A 150 9.71 -13.95 12.69
CA SER A 150 10.31 -12.93 11.82
C SER A 150 9.46 -12.62 10.58
N PHE A 151 8.59 -13.54 10.17
CA PHE A 151 7.64 -13.38 9.07
C PHE A 151 6.22 -13.07 9.55
N SER A 152 5.97 -12.88 10.85
CA SER A 152 4.61 -12.56 11.32
C SER A 152 4.09 -11.25 10.73
N ASP A 153 4.98 -10.27 10.51
CA ASP A 153 4.65 -9.01 9.86
C ASP A 153 4.29 -9.17 8.37
N PHE A 154 4.54 -10.33 7.77
CA PHE A 154 4.17 -10.66 6.39
C PHE A 154 2.64 -10.78 6.22
N GLY A 155 1.87 -11.05 7.29
CA GLY A 155 0.41 -11.19 7.21
C GLY A 155 -0.40 -10.03 7.80
N ASP A 156 0.23 -9.18 8.62
CA ASP A 156 -0.45 -8.20 9.48
C ASP A 156 -0.45 -6.77 8.92
N MET A 157 0.04 -6.56 7.69
CA MET A 157 0.17 -5.24 7.11
C MET A 157 -1.00 -4.87 6.20
N ASN A 158 -1.74 -3.85 6.61
CA ASN A 158 -2.79 -3.25 5.81
C ASN A 158 -2.17 -2.24 4.83
N VAL A 159 -1.73 -2.69 3.66
CA VAL A 159 -1.12 -1.81 2.64
C VAL A 159 -2.11 -1.49 1.54
N LEU A 160 -2.45 -0.21 1.37
CA LEU A 160 -3.29 0.30 0.29
C LEU A 160 -2.39 0.96 -0.77
N SER A 161 -2.20 0.28 -1.91
CA SER A 161 -1.25 0.73 -2.93
C SER A 161 -1.96 1.50 -4.04
N LEU A 162 -1.62 2.78 -4.21
CA LEU A 162 -2.03 3.62 -5.33
C LEU A 162 -0.97 3.51 -6.42
N VAL A 163 -1.23 2.65 -7.40
CA VAL A 163 -0.31 2.32 -8.48
C VAL A 163 -0.61 3.16 -9.71
N TYR A 164 0.40 3.72 -10.36
CA TYR A 164 0.20 4.53 -11.56
C TYR A 164 1.18 4.23 -12.69
N GLU A 165 0.73 4.44 -13.92
CA GLU A 165 1.55 4.50 -15.12
C GLU A 165 1.51 5.91 -15.68
N GLU A 166 2.61 6.63 -15.50
CA GLU A 166 2.66 8.07 -15.78
C GLU A 166 2.50 8.41 -17.26
N LYS A 167 3.15 7.64 -18.15
CA LYS A 167 3.11 7.91 -19.60
C LYS A 167 1.72 7.71 -20.20
N SER A 168 1.00 6.70 -19.73
CA SER A 168 -0.34 6.34 -20.18
C SER A 168 -1.45 7.04 -19.39
N LYS A 169 -1.10 7.79 -18.33
CA LYS A 169 -2.03 8.41 -17.38
C LYS A 169 -3.06 7.42 -16.81
N LEU A 170 -2.59 6.22 -16.49
CA LEU A 170 -3.41 5.18 -15.86
C LEU A 170 -3.09 5.06 -14.38
N CYS A 171 -4.10 4.72 -13.58
CA CYS A 171 -3.92 4.42 -12.16
C CYS A 171 -4.83 3.29 -11.69
N ASN A 172 -4.47 2.66 -10.57
CA ASN A 172 -5.19 1.54 -9.97
C ASN A 172 -4.94 1.54 -8.46
N ILE A 173 -5.94 1.16 -7.67
CA ILE A 173 -5.74 0.82 -6.26
C ILE A 173 -5.60 -0.70 -6.16
N MET A 174 -4.40 -1.16 -5.80
CA MET A 174 -4.06 -2.58 -5.76
C MET A 174 -3.76 -3.04 -4.33
N ILE A 175 -4.38 -4.15 -3.91
CA ILE A 175 -4.13 -4.80 -2.62
C ILE A 175 -3.36 -6.09 -2.85
N PHE A 176 -2.21 -6.23 -2.21
CA PHE A 176 -1.46 -7.48 -2.22
C PHE A 176 -2.16 -8.53 -1.34
N ASP A 177 -2.52 -9.66 -1.93
CA ASP A 177 -3.20 -10.78 -1.26
C ASP A 177 -2.14 -11.71 -0.64
N TYR A 178 -1.75 -11.39 0.60
CA TYR A 178 -0.71 -12.11 1.33
C TYR A 178 -1.03 -13.59 1.49
N MET A 179 -2.28 -13.94 1.79
CA MET A 179 -2.70 -15.33 1.96
C MET A 179 -2.53 -16.13 0.66
N ARG A 180 -2.96 -15.54 -0.47
CA ARG A 180 -2.76 -16.16 -1.79
C ARG A 180 -1.28 -16.26 -2.14
N ALA A 181 -0.51 -15.21 -1.89
CA ALA A 181 0.93 -15.18 -2.14
C ALA A 181 1.65 -16.27 -1.35
N GLN A 182 1.44 -16.31 -0.02
CA GLN A 182 2.06 -17.27 0.89
C GLN A 182 1.73 -18.72 0.52
N GLY A 183 0.45 -19.04 0.30
CA GLY A 183 0.02 -20.38 -0.11
C GLY A 183 0.52 -20.80 -1.49
N SER A 184 0.99 -19.86 -2.31
CA SER A 184 1.52 -20.13 -3.64
C SER A 184 3.03 -20.31 -3.67
N ILE A 185 3.76 -20.04 -2.58
CA ILE A 185 5.23 -20.18 -2.56
C ILE A 185 5.60 -21.65 -2.72
N LYS A 186 6.51 -21.92 -3.66
CA LYS A 186 7.07 -23.25 -3.93
C LYS A 186 8.58 -23.28 -3.85
N ARG A 187 9.23 -22.12 -3.92
CA ARG A 187 10.68 -22.03 -4.04
C ARG A 187 11.19 -20.70 -3.50
N ILE A 188 12.28 -20.74 -2.74
CA ILE A 188 12.99 -19.56 -2.24
C ILE A 188 14.40 -19.59 -2.82
N VAL A 189 14.86 -18.51 -3.42
CA VAL A 189 16.19 -18.42 -4.05
C VAL A 189 16.97 -17.29 -3.42
N ARG A 190 18.18 -17.60 -2.97
CA ARG A 190 19.17 -16.59 -2.58
C ARG A 190 19.91 -16.14 -3.84
N GLU A 191 19.69 -14.90 -4.25
CA GLU A 191 20.45 -14.27 -5.33
C GLU A 191 21.58 -13.42 -4.77
N GLU A 192 22.81 -13.74 -5.14
CA GLU A 192 23.99 -12.99 -4.75
C GLU A 192 24.02 -11.57 -5.35
N PRO A 193 24.73 -10.63 -4.71
CA PRO A 193 25.12 -9.37 -5.32
C PRO A 193 25.70 -9.56 -6.73
N GLY A 194 25.24 -8.78 -7.70
CA GLY A 194 25.88 -8.73 -9.02
C GLY A 194 27.31 -8.19 -8.91
N HIS A 195 28.25 -8.76 -9.67
CA HIS A 195 29.63 -8.27 -9.72
C HIS A 195 29.68 -6.85 -10.31
N GLN A 196 30.57 -6.01 -9.77
CA GLN A 196 30.89 -4.68 -10.30
C GLN A 196 31.29 -4.82 -11.77
N GLY A 197 30.45 -4.32 -12.68
CA GLY A 197 30.63 -4.45 -14.14
C GLY A 197 29.32 -4.70 -14.90
N SER A 198 28.29 -5.22 -14.23
CA SER A 198 26.97 -5.55 -14.84
C SER A 198 25.89 -4.47 -14.66
N GLY A 199 26.24 -3.27 -14.19
CA GLY A 199 25.29 -2.20 -13.90
C GLY A 199 24.35 -2.45 -12.71
N ARG A 200 24.48 -3.59 -12.01
CA ARG A 200 23.70 -3.90 -10.79
C ARG A 200 24.45 -3.48 -9.52
N ARG A 201 23.76 -2.69 -8.69
CA ARG A 201 24.29 -1.81 -7.63
C ARG A 201 24.13 -2.35 -6.20
N ARG A 202 23.71 -3.62 -6.02
CA ARG A 202 23.34 -4.16 -4.70
C ARG A 202 24.56 -4.77 -4.02
N LYS A 203 24.77 -4.45 -2.74
CA LYS A 203 25.89 -4.95 -1.91
C LYS A 203 25.58 -6.25 -1.16
N HIS A 204 24.31 -6.54 -0.96
CA HIS A 204 23.83 -7.67 -0.17
C HIS A 204 22.94 -8.58 -1.03
N PRO A 205 22.86 -9.89 -0.71
CA PRO A 205 22.00 -10.80 -1.44
C PRO A 205 20.53 -10.41 -1.25
N VAL A 206 19.66 -10.99 -2.08
CA VAL A 206 18.21 -10.92 -1.90
C VAL A 206 17.64 -12.31 -1.92
N TYR A 207 16.59 -12.53 -1.13
CA TYR A 207 15.88 -13.80 -1.11
C TYR A 207 14.58 -13.62 -1.86
N LYS A 208 14.45 -14.28 -3.01
CA LYS A 208 13.27 -14.20 -3.86
C LYS A 208 12.38 -15.42 -3.68
N PHE A 209 11.08 -15.16 -3.59
CA PHE A 209 10.06 -16.16 -3.40
C PHE A 209 9.30 -16.35 -4.70
N TYR A 210 9.19 -17.59 -5.12
CA TYR A 210 8.57 -17.99 -6.37
C TYR A 210 7.48 -19.01 -6.12
N GLY A 211 6.45 -18.98 -6.96
CA GLY A 211 5.45 -20.03 -7.05
C GLY A 211 5.84 -21.10 -8.06
N ILE A 212 4.82 -21.83 -8.52
CA ILE A 212 4.97 -22.78 -9.63
C ILE A 212 5.48 -22.06 -10.90
N ASN A 213 6.19 -22.77 -11.77
CA ASN A 213 6.70 -22.25 -13.05
C ASN A 213 7.59 -21.00 -12.94
N ASN A 214 8.28 -20.81 -11.81
CA ASN A 214 9.13 -19.63 -11.56
C ASN A 214 8.36 -18.30 -11.54
N ASP A 215 7.08 -18.33 -11.21
CA ASP A 215 6.29 -17.12 -11.07
C ASP A 215 6.74 -16.31 -9.86
N TYR A 216 7.27 -15.11 -10.10
CA TYR A 216 7.73 -14.21 -9.04
C TYR A 216 6.58 -13.76 -8.13
N ILE A 217 6.80 -13.81 -6.81
CA ILE A 217 5.83 -13.41 -5.79
C ILE A 217 6.31 -12.17 -5.04
N CYS A 218 7.44 -12.30 -4.35
CA CYS A 218 8.02 -11.26 -3.51
C CYS A 218 9.52 -11.49 -3.29
N GLU A 219 10.19 -10.55 -2.64
CA GLU A 219 11.59 -10.69 -2.24
C GLU A 219 11.87 -10.00 -0.91
N VAL A 220 12.74 -10.59 -0.10
CA VAL A 220 13.29 -9.98 1.11
C VAL A 220 14.65 -9.39 0.78
N ARG A 221 14.81 -8.09 1.06
CA ARG A 221 16.04 -7.34 0.81
C ARG A 221 16.73 -6.97 2.12
N TYR A 222 18.06 -6.96 2.11
CA TYR A 222 18.87 -6.50 3.24
C TYR A 222 18.65 -5.01 3.53
N GLY A 223 18.57 -4.69 4.82
CA GLY A 223 19.04 -3.41 5.30
C GLY A 223 18.76 -3.25 6.78
N ASP A 224 19.82 -2.90 7.51
CA ASP A 224 19.75 -2.49 8.91
C ASP A 224 19.14 -1.08 9.06
N ALA A 225 19.07 -0.59 10.30
CA ALA A 225 18.57 0.75 10.58
C ALA A 225 19.36 1.87 9.86
N ALA A 226 20.63 1.62 9.48
CA ALA A 226 21.48 2.58 8.77
C ALA A 226 21.32 2.52 7.24
N ALA A 227 20.77 1.43 6.70
CA ALA A 227 20.43 1.31 5.28
C ALA A 227 19.28 2.23 4.89
N ASN A 228 19.25 2.66 3.62
CA ASN A 228 18.14 3.45 3.09
C ASN A 228 16.83 2.64 3.22
N ALA A 229 15.75 3.28 3.69
CA ALA A 229 14.45 2.63 3.85
C ALA A 229 13.98 1.91 2.58
N LEU A 230 14.27 2.48 1.39
CA LEU A 230 13.94 1.91 0.08
C LEU A 230 14.84 0.73 -0.35
N GLN A 231 15.68 0.22 0.54
CA GLN A 231 16.56 -0.91 0.25
C GLN A 231 16.26 -2.15 1.09
N ARG A 232 15.41 -2.05 2.11
CA ARG A 232 15.24 -3.09 3.14
C ARG A 232 13.84 -3.69 3.21
N GLY A 233 13.74 -4.83 3.88
CA GLY A 233 12.47 -5.47 4.22
C GLY A 233 11.82 -6.22 3.06
N LEU A 234 10.49 -6.34 3.13
CA LEU A 234 9.72 -7.11 2.17
C LEU A 234 9.33 -6.26 0.96
N TRP A 235 9.60 -6.79 -0.22
CA TRP A 235 9.28 -6.18 -1.50
C TRP A 235 8.45 -7.12 -2.36
N THR A 236 7.65 -6.55 -3.24
CA THR A 236 7.04 -7.25 -4.37
C THR A 236 7.17 -6.37 -5.61
N HIS A 237 6.48 -6.74 -6.68
CA HIS A 237 6.51 -6.01 -7.94
C HIS A 237 5.14 -6.10 -8.60
N THR A 238 4.39 -5.00 -8.63
CA THR A 238 3.00 -4.97 -9.11
C THR A 238 2.85 -5.49 -10.55
N LYS A 239 3.87 -5.30 -11.40
CA LYS A 239 3.92 -5.84 -12.77
C LYS A 239 4.20 -7.35 -12.85
N ASN A 240 5.15 -7.86 -12.05
CA ASN A 240 5.62 -9.25 -12.18
C ASN A 240 4.85 -10.23 -11.29
N ALA A 241 4.26 -9.71 -10.22
CA ALA A 241 3.46 -10.43 -9.24
C ALA A 241 1.97 -10.07 -9.33
N SER A 242 1.50 -9.54 -10.47
CA SER A 242 0.15 -8.98 -10.65
C SER A 242 -0.98 -9.93 -10.24
N LYS A 243 -0.81 -11.25 -10.43
CA LYS A 243 -1.77 -12.29 -10.02
C LYS A 243 -2.02 -12.40 -8.51
N PHE A 244 -1.12 -11.82 -7.71
CA PHE A 244 -1.24 -11.73 -6.25
C PHE A 244 -1.82 -10.40 -5.79
N PHE A 245 -2.30 -9.56 -6.71
CA PHE A 245 -3.01 -8.34 -6.38
C PHE A 245 -4.48 -8.44 -6.72
N ASN A 246 -5.31 -7.83 -5.89
CA ASN A 246 -6.70 -7.53 -6.21
C ASN A 246 -6.81 -6.03 -6.54
N SER A 247 -7.48 -5.70 -7.64
CA SER A 247 -7.78 -4.32 -8.00
C SER A 247 -9.08 -3.87 -7.32
N ILE A 248 -9.01 -2.79 -6.55
CA ILE A 248 -10.16 -2.15 -5.89
C ILE A 248 -10.87 -1.20 -6.85
N THR A 249 -10.17 -0.71 -7.87
CA THR A 249 -10.72 0.15 -8.92
C THR A 249 -11.34 -0.63 -10.10
N ASP A 250 -11.50 -1.95 -9.98
CA ASP A 250 -11.96 -2.84 -11.06
C ASP A 250 -11.15 -2.73 -12.36
N GLY A 251 -9.84 -2.47 -12.24
CA GLY A 251 -8.92 -2.29 -13.35
C GLY A 251 -8.21 -0.94 -13.33
N TRP A 252 -7.57 -0.62 -14.45
CA TRP A 252 -6.89 0.66 -14.66
C TRP A 252 -7.90 1.77 -15.00
N ILE A 253 -7.79 2.90 -14.30
CA ILE A 253 -8.59 4.10 -14.53
C ILE A 253 -7.68 5.16 -15.17
N GLU A 254 -8.17 5.79 -16.24
CA GLU A 254 -7.55 7.00 -16.78
C GLU A 254 -7.71 8.18 -15.83
N TYR A 255 -6.63 8.89 -15.55
CA TYR A 255 -6.65 10.13 -14.77
C TYR A 255 -6.21 11.33 -15.63
N SER A 256 -6.67 12.53 -15.26
CA SER A 256 -6.27 13.77 -15.93
C SER A 256 -5.58 14.72 -14.96
N ASP A 257 -4.75 15.61 -15.49
CA ASP A 257 -4.12 16.65 -14.68
C ASP A 257 -5.13 17.77 -14.43
N ASN A 258 -5.27 18.20 -13.18
CA ASN A 258 -6.11 19.30 -12.77
C ASN A 258 -5.25 20.55 -12.49
N LEU A 259 -4.93 21.30 -13.54
CA LEU A 259 -4.05 22.48 -13.41
C LEU A 259 -4.67 23.59 -12.55
N ASP A 260 -6.00 23.65 -12.42
CA ASP A 260 -6.65 24.63 -11.55
C ASP A 260 -6.48 24.27 -10.07
N LEU A 261 -6.41 22.97 -9.73
CA LEU A 261 -6.00 22.55 -8.39
C LEU A 261 -4.56 23.00 -8.08
N VAL A 262 -3.64 22.92 -9.05
CA VAL A 262 -2.26 23.43 -8.86
C VAL A 262 -2.27 24.94 -8.58
N LYS A 263 -3.09 25.71 -9.31
CA LYS A 263 -3.27 27.15 -9.04
C LYS A 263 -3.93 27.42 -7.69
N LEU A 264 -4.90 26.60 -7.28
CA LEU A 264 -5.54 26.72 -5.98
C LEU A 264 -4.52 26.53 -4.85
N PHE A 265 -3.65 25.51 -4.97
CA PHE A 265 -2.54 25.31 -4.03
C PHE A 265 -1.57 26.49 -4.04
N SER A 266 -1.13 26.97 -5.20
CA SER A 266 -0.17 28.08 -5.27
C SER A 266 -0.73 29.36 -4.64
N HIS A 267 -2.00 29.68 -4.86
CA HIS A 267 -2.67 30.82 -4.24
C HIS A 267 -2.96 30.60 -2.75
N ALA A 268 -3.28 29.38 -2.33
CA ALA A 268 -3.45 29.04 -0.92
C ALA A 268 -2.16 29.33 -0.13
N LEU A 269 -0.99 29.00 -0.67
CA LEU A 269 0.30 29.19 0.02
C LEU A 269 0.68 30.66 0.30
N VAL A 270 0.06 31.63 -0.40
CA VAL A 270 0.34 33.07 -0.24
C VAL A 270 -0.87 33.88 0.22
N SER A 271 -1.97 33.22 0.61
CA SER A 271 -3.20 33.87 1.07
C SER A 271 -3.39 33.77 2.59
N SER A 272 -4.32 34.57 3.12
CA SER A 272 -4.64 34.60 4.54
C SER A 272 -5.59 33.46 4.93
N ARG A 273 -5.61 33.12 6.23
CA ARG A 273 -6.56 32.18 6.82
C ARG A 273 -8.02 32.49 6.45
N ILE A 274 -8.38 33.78 6.35
CA ILE A 274 -9.74 34.20 5.98
C ILE A 274 -10.05 33.75 4.54
N GLY A 275 -9.11 33.93 3.63
CA GLY A 275 -9.21 33.43 2.25
C GLY A 275 -9.34 31.91 2.19
N HIS A 276 -8.56 31.18 3.01
CA HIS A 276 -8.65 29.71 3.08
C HIS A 276 -10.02 29.23 3.57
N ILE A 277 -10.58 29.85 4.61
CA ILE A 277 -11.92 29.49 5.12
C ILE A 277 -12.99 29.74 4.06
N ALA A 278 -12.90 30.83 3.32
CA ALA A 278 -13.83 31.13 2.23
C ALA A 278 -13.72 30.09 1.11
N ALA A 279 -12.50 29.78 0.66
CA ALA A 279 -12.26 28.77 -0.37
C ALA A 279 -12.74 27.37 0.08
N PHE A 280 -12.47 27.00 1.33
CA PHE A 280 -12.90 25.73 1.91
C PHE A 280 -14.43 25.55 1.83
N LYS A 281 -15.21 26.59 2.16
CA LYS A 281 -16.67 26.53 2.06
C LYS A 281 -17.18 26.29 0.64
N GLU A 282 -16.51 26.83 -0.37
CA GLU A 282 -16.90 26.57 -1.76
C GLU A 282 -16.58 25.12 -2.18
N VAL A 283 -15.44 24.58 -1.73
CA VAL A 283 -15.09 23.17 -1.95
C VAL A 283 -16.06 22.23 -1.23
N GLU A 284 -16.48 22.55 0.01
CA GLU A 284 -17.49 21.75 0.72
C GLU A 284 -18.84 21.71 -0.03
N LYS A 285 -19.28 22.85 -0.59
CA LYS A 285 -20.50 22.90 -1.41
C LYS A 285 -20.39 22.03 -2.65
N ASP A 286 -19.25 22.08 -3.33
CA ASP A 286 -18.99 21.24 -4.52
C ASP A 286 -19.03 19.74 -4.17
N ILE A 287 -18.41 19.34 -3.05
CA ILE A 287 -18.47 17.95 -2.57
C ILE A 287 -19.93 17.51 -2.30
N VAL A 288 -20.74 18.36 -1.67
CA VAL A 288 -22.18 18.08 -1.44
C VAL A 288 -22.91 17.89 -2.77
N GLN A 289 -22.65 18.76 -3.74
CA GLN A 289 -23.24 18.64 -5.08
C GLN A 289 -22.80 17.34 -5.78
N MET A 290 -21.53 16.94 -5.68
CA MET A 290 -21.03 15.68 -6.20
C MET A 290 -21.73 14.46 -5.56
N LYS A 291 -21.98 14.49 -4.24
CA LYS A 291 -22.72 13.42 -3.54
C LYS A 291 -24.16 13.32 -4.02
N GLN A 292 -24.85 14.44 -4.21
CA GLN A 292 -26.21 14.49 -4.74
C GLN A 292 -26.27 13.92 -6.17
N GLN A 293 -25.34 14.33 -7.04
CA GLN A 293 -25.25 13.80 -8.40
C GLN A 293 -24.96 12.29 -8.43
N ALA A 294 -24.18 11.80 -7.47
CA ALA A 294 -23.89 10.39 -7.31
C ALA A 294 -25.06 9.61 -6.66
N GLY A 295 -26.08 10.28 -6.12
CA GLY A 295 -27.19 9.65 -5.41
C GLY A 295 -26.81 9.04 -4.05
N ILE A 296 -25.82 9.62 -3.37
CA ILE A 296 -25.32 9.18 -2.04
C ILE A 296 -25.84 10.08 -0.91
N LEU A 297 -26.37 11.27 -1.26
CA LEU A 297 -27.02 12.22 -0.36
C LEU A 297 -28.49 12.41 -0.75
#